data_AF-A0A660TSY1-F1
#
_entry.id   AF-A0A660TSY1-F1
#
_cell.length_a   1.000
_cell.length_b   1.000
_cell.length_c   1.000
_cell.angle_alpha   90.00
_cell.angle_beta   90.00
_cell.angle_gamma   90.00
#
_symmetry.space_group_name_H-M   'P 1'
#
loop_
_entity.id
_entity.type
_entity.pdbx_description
1 polymer ?
#
loop_
_entity_poly.entity_id
_entity_poly.type
_entity_poly.pdbx_seq_one_letter_code
_entity_poly.pdbx_strand_id
1 'polypeptide(L)'
;MTYKKVPIIAIIGKPNVGKSSLFNRLVGRRKAIVAEESGVTRDINYETININGTDIKLADSGGIKKVSEEIHQKVFEQNQNLIKKSDFIIQVCDVKDITVEDHEISEIIRKTTKPAILAVNKVDDDNLMAEFYDAYTLGIRTTIPISVLHNRGIAELKNAIESMLKSHYNHEKEEKLSISPSDIPIIDVAIVGRPNVGKSSLLNMLIGNKRAIVSNLPGTTRDSIDEYLELENNIVRFVDTAGIRKSKKIKKNVDFYSLVRAKESIKNSTIVILVIDASEGITSLDKKIADLVVKEKKGLILAINKWDIMMKHGVKERDYLDQLDYKFPHISFASRVPISAIKSYNKIKLLKNIIKVYNNYTKKVKTTTINAIMHRFTLHSIYIKYGYQKDTAPPIFEFFVNKNDKVNENYKRFIINNIRKNVDFVGVPITVLIRDG
;
A
#
# COMPACT_ATOMS: atom_id res chain seq x y z
N MET A 1 -22.52 15.15 -14.28
CA MET A 1 -21.90 16.12 -13.34
C MET A 1 -22.08 15.57 -11.94
N THR A 2 -21.07 14.92 -11.38
CA THR A 2 -21.09 14.37 -10.03
C THR A 2 -20.58 15.44 -9.06
N TYR A 3 -21.44 15.90 -8.14
CA TYR A 3 -21.09 16.88 -7.13
C TYR A 3 -19.99 16.31 -6.22
N LYS A 4 -18.84 16.99 -6.15
CA LYS A 4 -17.73 16.62 -5.25
C LYS A 4 -18.17 16.94 -3.81
N LYS A 5 -18.39 15.90 -2.99
CA LYS A 5 -18.75 16.09 -1.57
C LYS A 5 -17.63 16.87 -0.87
N VAL A 6 -17.96 18.03 -0.29
CA VAL A 6 -17.01 18.85 0.48
C VAL A 6 -16.76 18.17 1.83
N PRO A 7 -15.49 17.89 2.21
CA PRO A 7 -15.15 17.19 3.44
C PRO A 7 -15.42 18.06 4.66
N ILE A 8 -15.86 17.44 5.75
CA ILE A 8 -16.17 18.12 7.01
C ILE A 8 -15.06 17.84 8.02
N ILE A 9 -14.43 18.89 8.57
CA ILE A 9 -13.44 18.77 9.65
C ILE A 9 -14.04 19.35 10.93
N ALA A 10 -14.18 18.53 11.97
CA ALA A 10 -14.66 18.97 13.28
C ALA A 10 -13.51 19.47 14.17
N ILE A 11 -13.66 20.66 14.73
CA ILE A 11 -12.80 21.20 15.79
C ILE A 11 -13.51 20.92 17.13
N ILE A 12 -12.91 20.07 17.95
CA ILE A 12 -13.48 19.61 19.22
C ILE A 12 -12.46 19.74 20.35
N GLY A 13 -12.91 19.60 21.59
CA GLY A 13 -12.09 19.79 22.79
C GLY A 13 -12.93 20.35 23.94
N LYS A 14 -12.37 20.38 25.14
CA LYS A 14 -13.04 20.92 26.31
C LYS A 14 -13.32 22.44 26.20
N PRO A 15 -14.17 23.03 27.03
CA PRO A 15 -14.43 24.48 27.01
C PRO A 15 -13.13 25.30 27.17
N ASN A 16 -13.11 26.52 26.60
CA ASN A 16 -12.05 27.52 26.81
C ASN A 16 -10.60 27.18 26.34
N VAL A 17 -10.40 26.08 25.62
CA VAL A 17 -9.10 25.71 25.00
C VAL A 17 -8.76 26.51 23.74
N GLY A 18 -9.68 27.35 23.25
CA GLY A 18 -9.47 28.21 22.07
C GLY A 18 -9.97 27.65 20.74
N LYS A 19 -10.93 26.70 20.74
CA LYS A 19 -11.58 26.14 19.54
C LYS A 19 -12.10 27.21 18.58
N SER A 20 -12.96 28.12 19.06
CA SER A 20 -13.54 29.17 18.23
C SER A 20 -12.51 30.19 17.75
N SER A 21 -11.45 30.43 18.53
CA SER A 21 -10.33 31.26 18.08
C SER A 21 -9.57 30.59 16.93
N LEU A 22 -9.30 29.27 17.05
CA LEU A 22 -8.67 28.50 15.98
C LEU A 22 -9.55 28.45 14.73
N PHE A 23 -10.84 28.20 14.89
CA PHE A 23 -11.83 28.23 13.80
C PHE A 23 -11.76 29.55 13.03
N ASN A 24 -11.90 30.68 13.72
CA ASN A 24 -11.84 32.01 13.10
C ASN A 24 -10.48 32.28 12.43
N ARG A 25 -9.39 31.79 13.01
CA ARG A 25 -8.04 31.89 12.45
C ARG A 25 -7.90 31.13 11.13
N LEU A 26 -8.47 29.92 11.06
CA LEU A 26 -8.44 29.09 9.86
C LEU A 26 -9.35 29.63 8.75
N VAL A 27 -10.52 30.17 9.10
CA VAL A 27 -11.47 30.78 8.15
C VAL A 27 -10.87 32.00 7.46
N GLY A 28 -10.17 32.86 8.20
CA GLY A 28 -9.60 34.09 7.63
C GLY A 28 -10.67 35.11 7.20
N ARG A 29 -10.28 36.38 7.05
CA ARG A 29 -11.20 37.46 6.64
C ARG A 29 -11.40 37.47 5.13
N ARG A 30 -12.18 36.53 4.56
CA ARG A 30 -12.87 36.73 3.26
C ARG A 30 -14.23 36.04 3.30
N LYS A 31 -15.29 36.84 3.51
CA LYS A 31 -16.68 36.44 3.29
C LYS A 31 -16.87 36.10 1.80
N ALA A 32 -16.97 34.82 1.47
CA ALA A 32 -17.62 34.39 0.24
C ALA A 32 -19.11 34.19 0.54
N ILE A 33 -19.96 34.76 -0.30
CA ILE A 33 -21.41 34.84 -0.12
C ILE A 33 -22.07 33.49 -0.48
N VAL A 34 -22.72 32.90 0.54
CA VAL A 34 -23.93 32.05 0.62
C VAL A 34 -24.19 30.91 -0.39
N ALA A 35 -24.41 29.71 0.14
CA ALA A 35 -25.58 28.88 -0.17
C ALA A 35 -26.18 28.34 1.14
N GLU A 36 -27.37 28.83 1.50
CA GLU A 36 -28.17 28.32 2.61
C GLU A 36 -28.80 26.98 2.20
N GLU A 37 -28.47 25.89 2.90
CA GLU A 37 -29.32 24.72 2.97
C GLU A 37 -29.89 24.60 4.37
N SER A 38 -31.22 24.68 4.41
CA SER A 38 -32.12 24.75 5.55
C SER A 38 -32.15 23.42 6.31
N GLY A 39 -31.82 23.46 7.61
CA GLY A 39 -31.92 22.32 8.53
C GLY A 39 -31.24 22.58 9.86
N VAL A 40 -31.97 23.18 10.79
CA VAL A 40 -31.47 23.79 12.04
C VAL A 40 -31.05 22.74 13.08
N THR A 41 -29.83 22.86 13.62
CA THR A 41 -29.58 22.89 15.08
C THR A 41 -28.61 24.04 15.37
N ARG A 42 -28.99 24.95 16.26
CA ARG A 42 -28.39 26.29 16.47
C ARG A 42 -26.95 26.32 17.03
N ASP A 43 -26.32 25.17 17.27
CA ASP A 43 -25.12 25.09 18.12
C ASP A 43 -23.80 24.80 17.39
N ILE A 44 -23.82 24.45 16.10
CA ILE A 44 -22.60 24.07 15.35
C ILE A 44 -22.34 25.08 14.23
N ASN A 45 -21.21 25.78 14.30
CA ASN A 45 -20.80 26.74 13.28
C ASN A 45 -20.11 26.00 12.14
N TYR A 46 -20.65 26.12 10.93
CA TYR A 46 -20.02 25.59 9.72
C TYR A 46 -19.52 26.71 8.83
N GLU A 47 -18.27 26.63 8.39
CA GLU A 47 -17.70 27.55 7.41
C GLU A 47 -16.94 26.80 6.33
N THR A 48 -17.09 27.22 5.08
CA THR A 48 -16.35 26.62 3.96
C THR A 48 -15.08 27.42 3.71
N ILE A 49 -13.93 26.76 3.73
CA ILE A 49 -12.63 27.39 3.54
C ILE A 49 -11.86 26.64 2.45
N ASN A 50 -10.98 27.36 1.75
CA ASN A 50 -10.09 26.74 0.78
C ASN A 50 -8.69 26.61 1.40
N ILE A 51 -8.21 25.37 1.54
CA ILE A 51 -6.83 25.08 1.94
C ILE A 51 -6.09 24.57 0.70
N ASN A 52 -5.16 25.39 0.18
CA ASN A 52 -4.27 25.03 -0.94
C ASN A 52 -5.01 24.41 -2.15
N GLY A 53 -6.17 24.96 -2.52
CA GLY A 53 -6.97 24.50 -3.66
C GLY A 53 -8.01 23.42 -3.33
N THR A 54 -8.15 23.01 -2.07
CA THR A 54 -9.20 22.07 -1.61
C THR A 54 -10.23 22.80 -0.76
N ASP A 55 -11.48 22.82 -1.21
CA ASP A 55 -12.61 23.31 -0.41
C ASP A 55 -12.91 22.30 0.69
N ILE A 56 -13.00 22.78 1.93
CA ILE A 56 -13.36 22.00 3.11
C ILE A 56 -14.39 22.75 3.95
N LYS A 57 -15.23 22.04 4.68
CA LYS A 57 -16.21 22.58 5.61
C LYS A 57 -15.70 22.40 7.04
N LEU A 58 -15.27 23.47 7.69
CA LEU A 58 -14.92 23.45 9.11
C LEU A 58 -16.19 23.47 9.94
N ALA A 59 -16.25 22.64 10.99
CA ALA A 59 -17.31 22.63 11.97
C ALA A 59 -16.72 22.90 13.37
N ASP A 60 -17.13 23.98 14.04
CA ASP A 60 -16.80 24.23 15.45
C ASP A 60 -17.99 23.83 16.32
N SER A 61 -17.72 23.15 17.44
CA SER A 61 -18.78 22.69 18.36
C SER A 61 -19.50 23.81 19.10
N GLY A 62 -19.17 25.08 18.85
CA GLY A 62 -19.83 26.25 19.39
C GLY A 62 -19.55 26.39 20.89
N GLY A 63 -19.02 27.54 21.32
CA GLY A 63 -18.86 27.81 22.75
C GLY A 63 -20.22 27.89 23.43
N ILE A 64 -20.57 26.93 24.29
CA ILE A 64 -21.74 27.03 25.17
C ILE A 64 -21.56 28.29 26.05
N LYS A 65 -22.37 29.31 25.80
CA LYS A 65 -22.40 30.51 26.64
C LYS A 65 -23.32 30.26 27.85
N LYS A 66 -22.68 30.16 29.03
CA LYS A 66 -23.18 30.32 30.43
C LYS A 66 -23.54 29.07 31.24
N VAL A 67 -22.76 28.95 32.33
CA VAL A 67 -22.96 28.53 33.75
C VAL A 67 -24.14 27.59 34.12
N SER A 68 -23.91 26.28 34.09
CA SER A 68 -24.50 25.28 35.02
C SER A 68 -23.73 23.94 34.91
N GLU A 69 -23.86 23.04 35.89
CA GLU A 69 -23.23 21.69 35.90
C GLU A 69 -23.66 20.81 34.70
N GLU A 70 -24.77 21.14 34.05
CA GLU A 70 -25.25 20.50 32.82
C GLU A 70 -24.35 20.76 31.59
N ILE A 71 -23.37 21.66 31.68
CA ILE A 71 -22.50 22.02 30.55
C ILE A 71 -21.62 20.86 30.12
N HIS A 72 -21.03 20.09 31.05
CA HIS A 72 -20.06 19.04 30.70
C HIS A 72 -20.72 17.97 29.83
N GLN A 73 -21.90 17.48 30.23
CA GLN A 73 -22.64 16.47 29.47
C GLN A 73 -23.09 17.01 28.10
N LYS A 74 -23.56 18.27 28.02
CA LYS A 74 -23.95 18.91 26.76
C LYS A 74 -22.76 19.10 25.80
N VAL A 75 -21.61 19.54 26.29
CA VAL A 75 -20.38 19.69 25.48
C VAL A 75 -19.91 18.33 24.97
N PHE A 76 -19.97 17.31 25.82
CA PHE A 76 -19.59 15.96 25.47
C PHE A 76 -20.51 15.36 24.37
N GLU A 77 -21.83 15.51 24.51
CA GLU A 77 -22.81 15.10 23.50
C GLU A 77 -22.63 15.85 22.17
N GLN A 78 -22.36 17.16 22.22
CA GLN A 78 -22.04 17.96 21.04
C GLN A 78 -20.78 17.46 20.35
N ASN A 79 -19.70 17.23 21.10
CA ASN A 79 -18.45 16.68 20.55
C ASN A 79 -18.69 15.32 19.90
N GLN A 80 -19.46 14.41 20.53
CA GLN A 80 -19.81 13.13 19.92
C GLN A 80 -20.60 13.29 18.61
N ASN A 81 -21.54 14.23 18.57
CA ASN A 81 -22.33 14.50 17.37
C ASN A 81 -21.48 15.07 16.24
N LEU A 82 -20.54 15.99 16.53
CA LEU A 82 -19.58 16.48 15.54
C LEU A 82 -18.64 15.38 15.07
N ILE A 83 -18.13 14.54 15.98
CA ILE A 83 -17.31 13.39 15.63
C ILE A 83 -18.06 12.49 14.66
N LYS A 84 -19.35 12.21 14.88
CA LYS A 84 -20.16 11.38 13.97
C LYS A 84 -20.34 12.04 12.59
N LYS A 85 -20.59 13.34 12.53
CA LYS A 85 -20.89 14.10 11.30
C LYS A 85 -19.67 14.54 10.49
N SER A 86 -18.48 14.53 11.06
CA SER A 86 -17.23 14.94 10.38
C SER A 86 -16.54 13.79 9.67
N ASP A 87 -15.76 14.07 8.64
CA ASP A 87 -14.86 13.11 8.00
C ASP A 87 -13.48 13.11 8.71
N PHE A 88 -13.11 14.25 9.31
CA PHE A 88 -11.83 14.46 10.02
C PHE A 88 -11.99 15.20 11.35
N ILE A 89 -11.02 15.03 12.25
CA ILE A 89 -11.09 15.58 13.60
C ILE A 89 -9.82 16.40 13.93
N ILE A 90 -10.02 17.57 14.52
CA ILE A 90 -8.97 18.33 15.21
C ILE A 90 -9.39 18.44 16.68
N GLN A 91 -8.70 17.72 17.56
CA GLN A 91 -8.83 17.94 18.99
C GLN A 91 -7.95 19.11 19.40
N VAL A 92 -8.51 20.05 20.14
CA VAL A 92 -7.79 21.18 20.73
C VAL A 92 -7.75 20.99 22.24
N CYS A 93 -6.56 21.07 22.82
CA CYS A 93 -6.35 21.13 24.27
C CYS A 93 -5.51 22.36 24.64
N ASP A 94 -5.46 22.69 25.92
CA ASP A 94 -4.61 23.75 26.46
C ASP A 94 -3.32 23.11 27.00
N VAL A 95 -2.16 23.63 26.60
CA VAL A 95 -0.86 23.10 27.05
C VAL A 95 -0.71 23.12 28.57
N LYS A 96 -1.33 24.07 29.26
CA LYS A 96 -1.20 24.24 30.72
C LYS A 96 -2.25 23.47 31.52
N ASP A 97 -3.25 22.91 30.84
CA ASP A 97 -4.44 22.38 31.49
C ASP A 97 -4.93 21.16 30.68
N ILE A 98 -4.16 20.08 30.71
CA ILE A 98 -4.57 18.79 30.14
C ILE A 98 -5.29 18.00 31.22
N THR A 99 -6.58 17.72 31.04
CA THR A 99 -7.42 17.10 32.08
C THR A 99 -7.98 15.75 31.66
N VAL A 100 -8.68 15.09 32.59
CA VAL A 100 -9.40 13.83 32.33
C VAL A 100 -10.36 13.96 31.14
N GLU A 101 -11.01 15.12 30.98
CA GLU A 101 -11.89 15.39 29.83
C GLU A 101 -11.15 15.31 28.49
N ASP A 102 -9.90 15.78 28.42
CA ASP A 102 -9.09 15.66 27.21
C ASP A 102 -8.77 14.18 26.92
N HIS A 103 -8.51 13.37 27.96
CA HIS A 103 -8.30 11.94 27.81
C HIS A 103 -9.55 11.21 27.33
N GLU A 104 -10.73 11.54 27.85
CA GLU A 104 -12.02 10.97 27.44
C GLU A 104 -12.35 11.31 25.99
N ILE A 105 -12.20 12.58 25.59
CA ILE A 105 -12.37 13.01 24.20
C ILE A 105 -11.39 12.25 23.29
N SER A 106 -10.12 12.15 23.69
CA SER A 106 -9.11 11.42 22.93
C SER A 106 -9.44 9.93 22.80
N GLU A 107 -9.98 9.31 23.85
CA GLU A 107 -10.39 7.91 23.83
C GLU A 107 -11.53 7.67 22.84
N ILE A 108 -12.51 8.57 22.80
CA ILE A 108 -13.60 8.50 21.82
C ILE A 108 -13.04 8.61 20.40
N ILE A 109 -12.15 9.57 20.16
CA ILE A 109 -11.50 9.76 18.85
C ILE A 109 -10.74 8.49 18.44
N ARG A 110 -9.94 7.90 19.36
CA ARG A 110 -9.16 6.67 19.09
C ARG A 110 -10.04 5.44 18.82
N LYS A 111 -11.26 5.40 19.35
CA LYS A 111 -12.25 4.37 19.03
C LYS A 111 -12.86 4.53 17.63
N THR A 112 -12.68 5.69 16.99
CA THR A 112 -13.08 5.91 15.59
C THR A 112 -11.95 5.53 14.61
N THR A 113 -12.32 5.29 13.35
CA THR A 113 -11.37 5.14 12.24
C THR A 113 -10.99 6.47 11.58
N LYS A 114 -11.52 7.59 12.08
CA LYS A 114 -11.38 8.91 11.45
C LYS A 114 -10.00 9.49 11.71
N PRO A 115 -9.34 10.08 10.70
CA PRO A 115 -8.05 10.74 10.93
C PRO A 115 -8.19 11.92 11.89
N ALA A 116 -7.24 12.05 12.81
CA ALA A 116 -7.27 13.08 13.84
C ALA A 116 -5.92 13.78 14.02
N ILE A 117 -5.97 15.07 14.33
CA ILE A 117 -4.84 15.92 14.72
C ILE A 117 -5.10 16.43 16.14
N LEU A 118 -4.08 16.42 16.99
CA LEU A 118 -4.10 17.06 18.30
C LEU A 118 -3.38 18.41 18.20
N ALA A 119 -4.13 19.49 18.32
CA ALA A 119 -3.64 20.86 18.33
C ALA A 119 -3.52 21.34 19.79
N VAL A 120 -2.29 21.36 20.31
CA VAL A 120 -2.02 21.77 21.69
C VAL A 120 -1.86 23.29 21.71
N ASN A 121 -2.88 24.00 22.19
CA ASN A 121 -2.97 25.45 22.10
C ASN A 121 -2.36 26.17 23.31
N LYS A 122 -2.13 27.48 23.17
CA LYS A 122 -1.51 28.38 24.16
C LYS A 122 -0.03 28.09 24.44
N VAL A 123 0.66 27.47 23.47
CA VAL A 123 2.13 27.36 23.47
C VAL A 123 2.71 28.68 22.97
N ASP A 124 2.60 29.71 23.83
CA ASP A 124 2.92 31.09 23.48
C ASP A 124 4.44 31.34 23.40
N ASP A 125 5.23 30.58 24.16
CA ASP A 125 6.69 30.65 24.21
C ASP A 125 7.36 29.26 24.32
N ASP A 126 8.68 29.20 24.16
CA ASP A 126 9.46 27.95 24.12
C ASP A 126 9.56 27.23 25.47
N ASN A 127 9.31 27.92 26.60
CA ASN A 127 9.41 27.28 27.90
C ASN A 127 8.27 26.28 28.13
N LEU A 128 7.16 26.44 27.41
CA LEU A 128 5.98 25.56 27.48
C LEU A 128 6.15 24.26 26.67
N MET A 129 7.33 24.05 26.07
CA MET A 129 7.62 22.81 25.35
C MET A 129 7.74 21.60 26.28
N ALA A 130 8.05 21.80 27.57
CA ALA A 130 8.09 20.72 28.55
C ALA A 130 6.67 20.17 28.80
N GLU A 131 5.71 21.05 29.07
CA GLU A 131 4.29 20.76 29.28
C GLU A 131 3.62 20.23 28.00
N PHE A 132 4.08 20.68 26.83
CA PHE A 132 3.65 20.11 25.56
C PHE A 132 3.90 18.60 25.46
N TYR A 133 4.98 18.08 26.06
CA TYR A 133 5.26 16.64 26.00
C TYR A 133 4.20 15.80 26.73
N ASP A 134 3.49 16.35 27.72
CA ASP A 134 2.40 15.65 28.40
C ASP A 134 1.22 15.37 27.46
N ALA A 135 1.03 16.19 26.41
CA ALA A 135 0.00 15.98 25.41
C ALA A 135 0.18 14.68 24.60
N TYR A 136 1.38 14.09 24.56
CA TYR A 136 1.57 12.78 23.93
C TYR A 136 0.82 11.66 24.64
N THR A 137 0.51 11.81 25.94
CA THR A 137 -0.28 10.83 26.71
C THR A 137 -1.72 10.69 26.19
N LEU A 138 -2.23 11.69 25.46
CA LEU A 138 -3.53 11.65 24.79
C LEU A 138 -3.57 10.69 23.59
N GLY A 139 -2.41 10.17 23.14
CA GLY A 139 -2.34 9.04 22.21
C GLY A 139 -2.80 9.33 20.77
N ILE A 140 -2.93 10.60 20.39
CA ILE A 140 -3.10 11.03 18.99
C ILE A 140 -1.70 11.23 18.39
N ARG A 141 -1.45 10.66 17.21
CA ARG A 141 -0.10 10.60 16.61
C ARG A 141 0.39 11.95 16.08
N THR A 142 -0.50 12.70 15.44
CA THR A 142 -0.18 13.99 14.84
C THR A 142 -0.49 15.09 15.86
N THR A 143 0.49 15.37 16.72
CA THR A 143 0.38 16.37 17.79
C THR A 143 1.20 17.60 17.43
N ILE A 144 0.57 18.78 17.43
CA ILE A 144 1.16 20.02 16.93
C ILE A 144 1.01 21.11 18.00
N PRO A 145 2.11 21.73 18.46
CA PRO A 145 2.05 22.88 19.35
C PRO A 145 1.60 24.11 18.55
N ILE A 146 0.57 24.81 19.04
CA ILE A 146 0.08 26.04 18.44
C ILE A 146 -0.09 27.14 19.47
N SER A 147 0.01 28.39 19.01
CA SER A 147 -0.58 29.53 19.70
C SER A 147 -1.46 30.26 18.69
N VAL A 148 -2.77 30.15 18.87
CA VAL A 148 -3.72 30.89 18.03
C VAL A 148 -3.55 32.40 18.22
N LEU A 149 -3.25 32.84 19.44
CA LEU A 149 -3.07 34.25 19.78
C LEU A 149 -1.85 34.85 19.06
N HIS A 150 -0.72 34.14 19.08
CA HIS A 150 0.54 34.60 18.46
C HIS A 150 0.76 34.07 17.04
N ASN A 151 -0.22 33.36 16.46
CA ASN A 151 -0.13 32.73 15.15
C ASN A 151 1.01 31.71 15.01
N ARG A 152 1.44 31.10 16.10
CA ARG A 152 2.51 30.10 16.12
C ARG A 152 1.95 28.72 15.78
N GLY A 153 2.67 27.93 14.99
CA GLY A 153 2.28 26.56 14.61
C GLY A 153 1.05 26.46 13.68
N ILE A 154 0.37 27.57 13.34
CA ILE A 154 -0.83 27.55 12.49
C ILE A 154 -0.51 27.09 11.07
N ALA A 155 0.66 27.45 10.52
CA ALA A 155 1.10 26.98 9.21
C ALA A 155 1.35 25.46 9.21
N GLU A 156 1.99 24.94 10.26
CA GLU A 156 2.22 23.50 10.44
C GLU A 156 0.91 22.74 10.60
N LEU A 157 -0.05 23.28 11.35
CA LEU A 157 -1.39 22.73 11.46
C LEU A 157 -2.10 22.69 10.10
N LYS A 158 -2.04 23.75 9.29
CA LYS A 158 -2.59 23.75 7.92
C LYS A 158 -1.94 22.69 7.03
N ASN A 159 -0.62 22.55 7.09
CA ASN A 159 0.11 21.53 6.34
C ASN A 159 -0.27 20.11 6.78
N ALA A 160 -0.51 19.90 8.08
CA ALA A 160 -0.97 18.63 8.62
C ALA A 160 -2.41 18.33 8.18
N ILE A 161 -3.31 19.32 8.18
CA ILE A 161 -4.67 19.19 7.64
C ILE A 161 -4.61 18.81 6.16
N GLU A 162 -3.78 19.47 5.37
CA GLU A 162 -3.60 19.15 3.95
C GLU A 162 -3.08 17.72 3.74
N SER A 163 -2.06 17.32 4.51
CA SER A 163 -1.51 15.97 4.45
C SER A 163 -2.54 14.91 4.84
N MET A 164 -3.35 15.21 5.87
CA MET A 164 -4.45 14.37 6.33
C MET A 164 -5.53 14.23 5.25
N LEU A 165 -5.96 15.34 4.64
CA LEU A 165 -6.92 15.36 3.52
C LEU A 165 -6.39 14.53 2.34
N LYS A 166 -5.14 14.73 1.90
CA LYS A 166 -4.53 13.94 0.81
C LYS A 166 -4.48 12.45 1.15
N SER A 167 -4.08 12.09 2.37
CA SER A 167 -3.97 10.70 2.79
C SER A 167 -5.33 9.99 2.87
N HIS A 168 -6.36 10.68 3.35
CA HIS A 168 -7.69 10.11 3.49
C HIS A 168 -8.45 10.10 2.17
N TYR A 169 -8.30 11.10 1.30
CA TYR A 169 -8.83 11.03 -0.06
C TYR A 169 -8.14 9.94 -0.91
N ASN A 170 -6.89 9.58 -0.60
CA ASN A 170 -6.25 8.41 -1.19
C ASN A 170 -6.77 7.08 -0.62
N HIS A 171 -7.34 7.06 0.59
CA HIS A 171 -7.90 5.87 1.25
C HIS A 171 -9.42 5.71 1.07
N GLU A 172 -10.23 6.78 1.07
CA GLU A 172 -11.67 6.75 0.75
C GLU A 172 -11.94 6.53 -0.75
N LYS A 173 -10.92 6.73 -1.60
CA LYS A 173 -10.92 6.26 -2.99
C LYS A 173 -11.05 4.73 -3.10
N GLU A 174 -10.85 3.98 -2.03
CA GLU A 174 -10.97 2.52 -2.02
C GLU A 174 -12.41 2.01 -1.82
N GLU A 175 -13.39 2.83 -1.38
CA GLU A 175 -14.73 2.28 -1.05
C GLU A 175 -15.93 2.73 -1.89
N LYS A 176 -15.95 3.89 -2.57
CA LYS A 176 -17.02 4.20 -3.54
C LYS A 176 -16.56 5.15 -4.65
N LEU A 177 -15.81 4.66 -5.62
CA LEU A 177 -15.79 5.27 -6.94
C LEU A 177 -16.58 4.42 -7.94
N SER A 178 -17.47 5.09 -8.65
CA SER A 178 -17.64 4.81 -10.08
C SER A 178 -16.25 4.88 -10.72
N ILE A 179 -15.60 3.72 -10.84
CA ILE A 179 -14.29 3.57 -11.44
C ILE A 179 -14.45 3.99 -12.91
N SER A 180 -13.81 5.09 -13.30
CA SER A 180 -13.49 5.24 -14.72
C SER A 180 -12.62 4.03 -15.07
N PRO A 181 -12.89 3.28 -16.15
CA PRO A 181 -12.08 2.12 -16.55
C PRO A 181 -10.56 2.41 -16.62
N SER A 182 -10.19 3.69 -16.65
CA SER A 182 -8.82 4.18 -16.60
C SER A 182 -8.03 3.99 -15.31
N ASP A 183 -8.70 3.82 -14.17
CA ASP A 183 -8.05 3.86 -12.87
C ASP A 183 -7.90 2.47 -12.22
N ILE A 184 -8.31 1.40 -12.92
CA ILE A 184 -8.15 0.03 -12.46
C ILE A 184 -6.68 -0.38 -12.59
N PRO A 185 -6.02 -0.85 -11.52
CA PRO A 185 -4.64 -1.33 -11.60
C PRO A 185 -4.52 -2.45 -12.63
N ILE A 186 -3.65 -2.25 -13.62
CA ILE A 186 -3.30 -3.28 -14.60
C ILE A 186 -2.07 -4.04 -14.11
N ILE A 187 -2.23 -5.33 -13.90
CA ILE A 187 -1.17 -6.26 -13.52
C ILE A 187 -0.65 -6.93 -14.81
N ASP A 188 0.53 -6.52 -15.25
CA ASP A 188 1.18 -7.12 -16.42
C ASP A 188 1.82 -8.46 -16.07
N VAL A 189 1.37 -9.52 -16.74
CA VAL A 189 1.77 -10.90 -16.50
C VAL A 189 2.34 -11.53 -17.77
N ALA A 190 3.60 -11.98 -17.73
CA ALA A 190 4.19 -12.77 -18.80
C ALA A 190 4.09 -14.28 -18.49
N ILE A 191 3.73 -15.10 -19.48
CA ILE A 191 3.79 -16.57 -19.38
C ILE A 191 4.97 -17.06 -20.22
N VAL A 192 6.02 -17.54 -19.55
CA VAL A 192 7.27 -17.98 -20.18
C VAL A 192 7.59 -19.43 -19.82
N GLY A 193 8.53 -20.02 -20.55
CA GLY A 193 8.95 -21.41 -20.37
C GLY A 193 9.30 -22.06 -21.70
N ARG A 194 9.90 -23.25 -21.63
CA ARG A 194 10.35 -24.01 -22.81
C ARG A 194 9.22 -24.34 -23.78
N PRO A 195 9.51 -24.69 -25.05
CA PRO A 195 8.50 -25.26 -25.94
C PRO A 195 7.78 -26.45 -25.28
N ASN A 196 6.48 -26.63 -25.59
CA ASN A 196 5.67 -27.80 -25.18
C ASN A 196 5.40 -28.02 -23.67
N VAL A 197 5.89 -27.17 -22.77
CA VAL A 197 5.57 -27.24 -21.31
C VAL A 197 4.11 -26.91 -20.97
N GLY A 198 3.32 -26.46 -21.95
CA GLY A 198 1.88 -26.21 -21.80
C GLY A 198 1.49 -24.74 -21.59
N LYS A 199 2.32 -23.77 -21.99
CA LYS A 199 2.02 -22.32 -21.92
C LYS A 199 0.66 -21.93 -22.53
N SER A 200 0.35 -22.43 -23.73
CA SER A 200 -0.93 -22.10 -24.40
C SER A 200 -2.13 -22.72 -23.70
N SER A 201 -1.98 -23.95 -23.20
CA SER A 201 -3.01 -24.60 -22.39
C SER A 201 -3.24 -23.84 -21.08
N LEU A 202 -2.17 -23.33 -20.45
CA LEU A 202 -2.24 -22.53 -19.24
C LEU A 202 -2.97 -21.20 -19.48
N LEU A 203 -2.59 -20.48 -20.55
CA LEU A 203 -3.27 -19.24 -20.94
C LEU A 203 -4.78 -19.47 -21.14
N ASN A 204 -5.14 -20.53 -21.88
CA ASN A 204 -6.54 -20.90 -22.08
C ASN A 204 -7.24 -21.28 -20.78
N MET A 205 -6.57 -22.02 -19.89
CA MET A 205 -7.11 -22.37 -18.58
C MET A 205 -7.40 -21.10 -17.77
N LEU A 206 -6.50 -20.12 -17.77
CA LEU A 206 -6.67 -18.88 -16.99
C LEU A 206 -7.81 -18.03 -17.52
N ILE A 207 -7.82 -17.74 -18.83
CA ILE A 207 -8.80 -16.84 -19.47
C ILE A 207 -10.19 -17.50 -19.55
N GLY A 208 -10.26 -18.76 -20.01
CA GLY A 208 -11.53 -19.44 -20.28
C GLY A 208 -12.49 -18.58 -21.13
N ASN A 209 -13.75 -18.48 -20.68
CA ASN A 209 -14.80 -17.64 -21.29
C ASN A 209 -14.96 -16.27 -20.60
N LYS A 210 -14.15 -15.96 -19.57
CA LYS A 210 -14.26 -14.73 -18.77
C LYS A 210 -13.27 -13.66 -19.25
N ARG A 211 -13.36 -13.30 -20.54
CA ARG A 211 -12.56 -12.19 -21.08
C ARG A 211 -13.12 -10.88 -20.56
N ALA A 212 -12.24 -10.00 -20.05
CA ALA A 212 -12.64 -8.64 -19.74
C ALA A 212 -13.08 -7.93 -21.04
N ILE A 213 -14.13 -7.11 -20.97
CA ILE A 213 -14.54 -6.25 -22.08
C ILE A 213 -13.63 -5.01 -22.06
N VAL A 214 -12.60 -5.03 -22.88
CA VAL A 214 -11.45 -4.10 -22.81
C VAL A 214 -11.61 -2.82 -23.63
N SER A 215 -12.82 -2.54 -24.15
CA SER A 215 -13.04 -1.48 -25.13
C SER A 215 -12.70 -0.06 -24.64
N ASN A 216 -12.59 0.14 -23.32
CA ASN A 216 -12.45 1.46 -22.71
C ASN A 216 -11.22 1.60 -21.77
N LEU A 217 -10.30 0.64 -21.73
CA LEU A 217 -9.12 0.70 -20.84
C LEU A 217 -7.99 1.52 -21.51
N PRO A 218 -7.28 2.42 -20.79
CA PRO A 218 -6.13 3.14 -21.32
C PRO A 218 -5.02 2.18 -21.75
N GLY A 219 -4.41 2.45 -22.91
CA GLY A 219 -3.35 1.61 -23.44
C GLY A 219 -3.84 0.34 -24.14
N THR A 220 -5.14 0.21 -24.42
CA THR A 220 -5.65 -0.82 -25.32
C THR A 220 -5.75 -0.28 -26.74
N THR A 221 -4.99 -0.86 -27.68
CA THR A 221 -5.31 -0.75 -29.10
C THR A 221 -6.34 -1.84 -29.41
N ARG A 222 -7.38 -1.54 -30.23
CA ARG A 222 -8.36 -2.56 -30.68
C ARG A 222 -7.71 -3.79 -31.32
N ASP A 223 -6.47 -3.66 -31.79
CA ASP A 223 -5.64 -4.69 -32.40
C ASP A 223 -4.64 -5.36 -31.43
N SER A 224 -4.76 -5.16 -30.11
CA SER A 224 -3.77 -5.70 -29.16
C SER A 224 -3.78 -7.24 -29.14
N ILE A 225 -2.58 -7.80 -29.22
CA ILE A 225 -2.30 -9.24 -29.12
C ILE A 225 -2.46 -9.76 -27.67
N ASP A 226 -2.57 -8.85 -26.71
CA ASP A 226 -2.64 -9.17 -25.29
C ASP A 226 -4.03 -9.66 -24.88
N GLU A 227 -4.08 -10.46 -23.83
CA GLU A 227 -5.34 -10.99 -23.29
C GLU A 227 -5.60 -10.42 -21.91
N TYR A 228 -6.86 -10.12 -21.59
CA TYR A 228 -7.23 -9.46 -20.35
C TYR A 228 -8.21 -10.31 -19.54
N LEU A 229 -7.98 -10.36 -18.23
CA LEU A 229 -8.79 -11.05 -17.26
C LEU A 229 -9.09 -10.10 -16.10
N GLU A 230 -10.36 -9.91 -15.80
CA GLU A 230 -10.77 -9.24 -14.57
C GLU A 230 -10.61 -10.22 -13.40
N LEU A 231 -9.88 -9.80 -12.36
CA LEU A 231 -9.59 -10.62 -11.21
C LEU A 231 -9.64 -9.77 -9.94
N GLU A 232 -10.68 -10.01 -9.12
CA GLU A 232 -10.99 -9.18 -7.96
C GLU A 232 -11.15 -7.72 -8.40
N ASN A 233 -10.48 -6.76 -7.75
CA ASN A 233 -10.52 -5.34 -8.12
C ASN A 233 -9.38 -4.92 -9.06
N ASN A 234 -8.80 -5.87 -9.82
CA ASN A 234 -7.66 -5.64 -10.70
C ASN A 234 -7.92 -6.19 -12.10
N ILE A 235 -7.21 -5.64 -13.09
CA ILE A 235 -7.15 -6.19 -14.44
C ILE A 235 -5.80 -6.86 -14.63
N VAL A 236 -5.82 -8.14 -14.97
CA VAL A 236 -4.61 -8.88 -15.35
C VAL A 236 -4.47 -8.83 -16.87
N ARG A 237 -3.39 -8.22 -17.36
CA ARG A 237 -3.00 -8.23 -18.77
C ARG A 237 -1.93 -9.28 -19.00
N PHE A 238 -2.23 -10.28 -19.82
CA PHE A 238 -1.24 -11.25 -20.27
C PHE A 238 -0.52 -10.69 -21.49
N VAL A 239 0.77 -10.37 -21.34
CA VAL A 239 1.58 -9.73 -22.39
C VAL A 239 2.09 -10.75 -23.41
N ASP A 240 2.16 -10.34 -24.68
CA ASP A 240 2.73 -11.10 -25.82
C ASP A 240 2.14 -12.51 -25.98
N THR A 241 0.80 -12.61 -26.02
CA THR A 241 0.13 -13.91 -26.16
C THR A 241 0.22 -14.51 -27.57
N ALA A 242 0.56 -13.73 -28.60
CA ALA A 242 0.75 -14.24 -29.97
C ALA A 242 1.93 -15.22 -30.05
N GLY A 243 3.01 -14.96 -29.32
CA GLY A 243 4.14 -15.88 -29.20
C GLY A 243 3.72 -17.24 -28.65
N ILE A 244 2.83 -17.25 -27.66
CA ILE A 244 2.27 -18.45 -27.04
C ILE A 244 1.38 -19.23 -28.03
N ARG A 245 0.53 -18.55 -28.79
CA ARG A 245 -0.37 -19.19 -29.79
C ARG A 245 0.40 -19.76 -30.99
N LYS A 246 1.43 -19.06 -31.47
CA LYS A 246 2.27 -19.50 -32.61
C LYS A 246 3.21 -20.66 -32.24
N SER A 247 3.61 -20.79 -30.97
CA SER A 247 4.54 -21.83 -30.50
C SER A 247 4.08 -23.28 -30.71
N LYS A 248 2.78 -23.52 -30.98
CA LYS A 248 2.23 -24.85 -31.27
C LYS A 248 2.69 -25.43 -32.62
N LYS A 249 3.20 -24.61 -33.55
CA LYS A 249 3.52 -25.01 -34.93
C LYS A 249 5.01 -25.17 -35.26
N ILE A 250 5.94 -24.73 -34.41
CA ILE A 250 7.37 -24.66 -34.77
C ILE A 250 8.15 -25.77 -34.04
N LYS A 251 8.67 -26.74 -34.81
CA LYS A 251 9.24 -27.99 -34.27
C LYS A 251 10.77 -28.09 -34.22
N LYS A 252 11.55 -27.22 -34.88
CA LYS A 252 13.03 -27.37 -34.92
C LYS A 252 13.70 -25.98 -35.04
N ASN A 253 14.73 -25.73 -34.22
CA ASN A 253 15.54 -24.49 -34.07
C ASN A 253 14.92 -23.32 -33.28
N VAL A 254 14.53 -23.57 -32.02
CA VAL A 254 13.58 -22.69 -31.29
C VAL A 254 14.13 -22.06 -30.00
N ASP A 255 15.29 -22.49 -29.48
CA ASP A 255 15.74 -22.07 -28.13
C ASP A 255 16.20 -20.60 -28.05
N PHE A 256 17.00 -20.14 -29.02
CA PHE A 256 17.50 -18.76 -29.03
C PHE A 256 16.35 -17.74 -29.21
N TYR A 257 15.48 -17.97 -30.19
CA TYR A 257 14.30 -17.12 -30.42
C TYR A 257 13.31 -17.17 -29.25
N SER A 258 13.20 -18.31 -28.55
CA SER A 258 12.38 -18.41 -27.33
C SER A 258 12.93 -17.56 -26.19
N LEU A 259 14.26 -17.50 -26.02
CA LEU A 259 14.90 -16.67 -25.01
C LEU A 259 14.80 -15.18 -25.33
N VAL A 260 14.99 -14.78 -26.59
CA VAL A 260 14.85 -13.38 -27.01
C VAL A 260 13.42 -12.87 -26.75
N ARG A 261 12.40 -13.66 -27.14
CA ARG A 261 11.00 -13.31 -26.87
C ARG A 261 10.68 -13.30 -25.38
N ALA A 262 11.11 -14.32 -24.64
CA ALA A 262 10.92 -14.36 -23.20
C ALA A 262 11.52 -13.13 -22.52
N LYS A 263 12.69 -12.65 -22.96
CA LYS A 263 13.31 -11.43 -22.44
C LYS A 263 12.44 -10.19 -22.61
N GLU A 264 11.83 -10.02 -23.77
CA GLU A 264 10.94 -8.88 -24.03
C GLU A 264 9.66 -8.96 -23.21
N SER A 265 9.01 -10.13 -23.16
CA SER A 265 7.81 -10.34 -22.34
C SER A 265 8.11 -10.11 -20.85
N ILE A 266 9.26 -10.59 -20.35
CA ILE A 266 9.69 -10.40 -18.95
C ILE A 266 9.85 -8.90 -18.65
N LYS A 267 10.54 -8.15 -19.50
CA LYS A 267 10.77 -6.70 -19.30
C LYS A 267 9.46 -5.92 -19.20
N ASN A 268 8.51 -6.23 -20.06
CA ASN A 268 7.20 -5.57 -20.15
C ASN A 268 6.18 -6.12 -19.15
N SER A 269 6.59 -6.98 -18.22
CA SER A 269 5.71 -7.55 -17.18
C SER A 269 6.09 -7.08 -15.79
N THR A 270 5.14 -7.13 -14.86
CA THR A 270 5.37 -6.98 -13.43
C THR A 270 5.60 -8.35 -12.79
N ILE A 271 4.88 -9.37 -13.26
CA ILE A 271 4.93 -10.75 -12.77
C ILE A 271 5.20 -11.70 -13.95
N VAL A 272 6.04 -12.69 -13.70
CA VAL A 272 6.38 -13.74 -14.65
C VAL A 272 5.89 -15.07 -14.11
N ILE A 273 5.07 -15.76 -14.89
CA ILE A 273 4.70 -17.15 -14.68
C ILE A 273 5.64 -18.01 -15.52
N LEU A 274 6.62 -18.64 -14.86
CA LEU A 274 7.50 -19.63 -15.49
C LEU A 274 6.82 -21.01 -15.43
N VAL A 275 6.46 -21.52 -16.59
CA VAL A 275 5.82 -22.83 -16.73
C VAL A 275 6.89 -23.92 -16.82
N ILE A 276 6.86 -24.85 -15.87
CA ILE A 276 7.76 -25.99 -15.78
C ILE A 276 6.94 -27.26 -16.01
N ASP A 277 7.48 -28.18 -16.81
CA ASP A 277 6.90 -29.52 -16.93
C ASP A 277 7.30 -30.38 -15.72
N ALA A 278 6.33 -30.81 -14.92
CA ALA A 278 6.60 -31.60 -13.73
C ALA A 278 7.23 -32.98 -14.05
N SER A 279 6.93 -33.55 -15.21
CA SER A 279 7.43 -34.87 -15.62
C SER A 279 8.89 -34.84 -16.07
N GLU A 280 9.35 -33.71 -16.61
CA GLU A 280 10.74 -33.51 -17.04
C GLU A 280 11.59 -32.82 -15.96
N GLY A 281 10.95 -32.15 -15.01
CA GLY A 281 11.61 -31.34 -14.00
C GLY A 281 12.22 -30.05 -14.56
N ILE A 282 13.07 -29.42 -13.75
CA ILE A 282 13.79 -28.21 -14.13
C ILE A 282 14.97 -28.53 -15.03
N THR A 283 15.05 -27.84 -16.16
CA THR A 283 16.18 -27.92 -17.11
C THR A 283 17.07 -26.69 -17.04
N SER A 284 18.21 -26.71 -17.74
CA SER A 284 19.13 -25.56 -17.85
C SER A 284 18.48 -24.32 -18.48
N LEU A 285 17.54 -24.50 -19.41
CA LEU A 285 16.84 -23.39 -20.05
C LEU A 285 15.84 -22.73 -19.09
N ASP A 286 15.16 -23.51 -18.24
CA ASP A 286 14.29 -22.96 -17.19
C ASP A 286 15.11 -22.11 -16.21
N LYS A 287 16.33 -22.56 -15.88
CA LYS A 287 17.26 -21.80 -15.03
C LYS A 287 17.62 -20.45 -15.63
N LYS A 288 18.04 -20.44 -16.90
CA LYS A 288 18.38 -19.19 -17.63
C LYS A 288 17.22 -18.21 -17.69
N ILE A 289 16.00 -18.70 -17.88
CA ILE A 289 14.81 -17.84 -17.89
C ILE A 289 14.57 -17.26 -16.49
N ALA A 290 14.63 -18.08 -15.44
CA ALA A 290 14.46 -17.61 -14.07
C ALA A 290 15.53 -16.60 -13.65
N ASP A 291 16.81 -16.81 -14.02
CA ASP A 291 17.89 -15.85 -13.79
C ASP A 291 17.58 -14.48 -14.41
N LEU A 292 17.00 -14.49 -15.62
CA LEU A 292 16.58 -13.27 -16.30
C LEU A 292 15.44 -12.57 -15.55
N VAL A 293 14.47 -13.33 -15.01
CA VAL A 293 13.40 -12.76 -14.17
C VAL A 293 13.97 -12.09 -12.93
N VAL A 294 14.92 -12.73 -12.24
CA VAL A 294 15.59 -12.16 -11.06
C VAL A 294 16.37 -10.90 -11.44
N LYS A 295 17.09 -10.93 -12.56
CA LYS A 295 17.87 -9.78 -13.07
C LYS A 295 16.98 -8.58 -13.40
N GLU A 296 15.84 -8.82 -14.03
CA GLU A 296 14.84 -7.79 -14.34
C GLU A 296 13.96 -7.45 -13.11
N LYS A 297 14.26 -8.06 -11.96
CA LYS A 297 13.63 -7.84 -10.65
C LYS A 297 12.12 -8.05 -10.65
N LYS A 298 11.58 -8.97 -11.45
CA LYS A 298 10.12 -9.19 -11.56
C LYS A 298 9.61 -10.20 -10.54
N GLY A 299 8.31 -10.14 -10.23
CA GLY A 299 7.66 -11.21 -9.48
C GLY A 299 7.75 -12.54 -10.23
N LEU A 300 7.93 -13.66 -9.53
CA LEU A 300 8.11 -14.99 -10.10
C LEU A 300 7.14 -16.00 -9.47
N ILE A 301 6.34 -16.63 -10.34
CA ILE A 301 5.49 -17.77 -10.03
C ILE A 301 5.95 -18.96 -10.88
N LEU A 302 6.29 -20.07 -10.23
CA LEU A 302 6.53 -21.35 -10.87
C LEU A 302 5.20 -22.10 -11.03
N ALA A 303 4.70 -22.16 -12.25
CA ALA A 303 3.56 -23.00 -12.61
C ALA A 303 4.08 -24.40 -12.98
N ILE A 304 4.04 -25.33 -12.02
CA ILE A 304 4.53 -26.70 -12.18
C ILE A 304 3.40 -27.51 -12.85
N ASN A 305 3.42 -27.53 -14.18
CA ASN A 305 2.36 -28.05 -15.02
C ASN A 305 2.45 -29.56 -15.25
N LYS A 306 1.37 -30.16 -15.75
CA LYS A 306 1.19 -31.62 -15.92
C LYS A 306 1.20 -32.37 -14.59
N TRP A 307 0.77 -31.73 -13.51
CA TRP A 307 0.71 -32.32 -12.17
C TRP A 307 -0.23 -33.53 -12.09
N ASP A 308 -1.20 -33.64 -13.00
CA ASP A 308 -2.07 -34.82 -13.13
C ASP A 308 -1.29 -36.11 -13.45
N ILE A 309 -0.15 -36.01 -14.15
CA ILE A 309 0.74 -37.15 -14.40
C ILE A 309 1.44 -37.53 -13.09
N MET A 310 1.96 -36.55 -12.35
CA MET A 310 2.66 -36.77 -11.08
C MET A 310 1.76 -37.44 -10.03
N MET A 311 0.50 -37.01 -9.93
CA MET A 311 -0.48 -37.62 -9.03
C MET A 311 -0.73 -39.10 -9.36
N LYS A 312 -0.80 -39.46 -10.65
CA LYS A 312 -0.96 -40.87 -11.07
C LYS A 312 0.22 -41.74 -10.69
N HIS A 313 1.43 -41.18 -10.67
CA HIS A 313 2.64 -41.87 -10.24
C HIS A 313 2.86 -41.83 -8.71
N GLY A 314 1.90 -41.32 -7.93
CA GLY A 314 1.99 -41.28 -6.47
C GLY A 314 3.04 -40.29 -5.94
N VAL A 315 3.50 -39.34 -6.75
CA VAL A 315 4.49 -38.35 -6.32
C VAL A 315 3.83 -37.32 -5.40
N LYS A 316 4.39 -37.17 -4.20
CA LYS A 316 3.92 -36.20 -3.21
C LYS A 316 4.39 -34.78 -3.59
N GLU A 317 3.49 -33.81 -3.47
CA GLU A 317 3.77 -32.39 -3.74
C GLU A 317 4.95 -31.88 -2.94
N ARG A 318 4.98 -32.18 -1.63
CA ARG A 318 6.07 -31.76 -0.74
C ARG A 318 7.44 -32.24 -1.24
N ASP A 319 7.59 -33.54 -1.49
CA ASP A 319 8.86 -34.13 -1.88
C ASP A 319 9.40 -33.53 -3.18
N TYR A 320 8.51 -33.26 -4.15
CA TYR A 320 8.88 -32.62 -5.40
C TYR A 320 9.33 -31.17 -5.19
N LEU A 321 8.59 -30.40 -4.38
CA LEU A 321 8.93 -29.00 -4.09
C LEU A 321 10.25 -28.89 -3.31
N ASP A 322 10.51 -29.80 -2.36
CA ASP A 322 11.76 -29.85 -1.60
C ASP A 322 12.96 -30.17 -2.53
N GLN A 323 12.79 -31.10 -3.48
CA GLN A 323 13.80 -31.35 -4.51
C GLN A 323 14.05 -30.15 -5.42
N LEU A 324 13.01 -29.38 -5.73
CA LEU A 324 13.10 -28.18 -6.55
C LEU A 324 13.91 -27.10 -5.83
N ASP A 325 13.67 -26.91 -4.52
CA ASP A 325 14.45 -26.01 -3.68
C ASP A 325 15.93 -26.38 -3.62
N TYR A 326 16.22 -27.67 -3.46
CA TYR A 326 17.59 -28.16 -3.47
C TYR A 326 18.31 -27.90 -4.81
N LYS A 327 17.63 -28.16 -5.93
CA LYS A 327 18.20 -27.99 -7.28
C LYS A 327 18.32 -26.53 -7.71
N PHE A 328 17.58 -25.62 -7.06
CA PHE A 328 17.41 -24.24 -7.52
C PHE A 328 17.23 -23.21 -6.39
N PRO A 329 18.20 -23.10 -5.46
CA PRO A 329 18.04 -22.36 -4.21
C PRO A 329 17.93 -20.83 -4.37
N HIS A 330 18.45 -20.26 -5.44
CA HIS A 330 18.43 -18.80 -5.64
C HIS A 330 17.05 -18.24 -6.03
N ILE A 331 16.12 -19.10 -6.46
CA ILE A 331 14.71 -18.72 -6.62
C ILE A 331 13.82 -19.31 -5.53
N SER A 332 14.39 -19.67 -4.38
CA SER A 332 13.64 -20.20 -3.24
C SER A 332 12.48 -19.29 -2.81
N PHE A 333 12.57 -18.00 -3.15
CA PHE A 333 11.52 -17.02 -2.92
C PHE A 333 10.29 -17.17 -3.84
N ALA A 334 10.41 -17.83 -4.99
CA ALA A 334 9.34 -17.90 -5.99
C ALA A 334 8.10 -18.60 -5.43
N SER A 335 6.90 -18.11 -5.80
CA SER A 335 5.67 -18.83 -5.47
C SER A 335 5.57 -20.09 -6.34
N ARG A 336 5.20 -21.24 -5.77
CA ARG A 336 5.14 -22.53 -6.47
C ARG A 336 3.73 -23.05 -6.47
N VAL A 337 3.20 -23.29 -7.66
CA VAL A 337 1.83 -23.74 -7.83
C VAL A 337 1.83 -24.94 -8.77
N PRO A 338 1.67 -26.16 -8.23
CA PRO A 338 1.37 -27.33 -9.04
C PRO A 338 0.02 -27.17 -9.72
N ILE A 339 -0.02 -27.36 -11.04
CA ILE A 339 -1.22 -27.19 -11.86
C ILE A 339 -1.34 -28.32 -12.87
N SER A 340 -2.56 -28.52 -13.37
CA SER A 340 -2.78 -29.21 -14.64
C SER A 340 -3.59 -28.30 -15.54
N ALA A 341 -2.93 -27.71 -16.52
CA ALA A 341 -3.58 -26.81 -17.47
C ALA A 341 -4.72 -27.50 -18.24
N ILE A 342 -4.58 -28.79 -18.55
CA ILE A 342 -5.58 -29.55 -19.30
C ILE A 342 -6.75 -29.96 -18.40
N LYS A 343 -6.50 -30.30 -17.14
CA LYS A 343 -7.55 -30.67 -16.17
C LYS A 343 -8.11 -29.48 -15.39
N SER A 344 -7.64 -28.26 -15.66
CA SER A 344 -7.95 -27.05 -14.89
C SER A 344 -7.66 -27.17 -13.38
N TYR A 345 -6.76 -28.09 -12.98
CA TYR A 345 -6.41 -28.30 -11.58
C TYR A 345 -5.61 -27.11 -11.04
N ASN A 346 -5.96 -26.65 -9.82
CA ASN A 346 -5.35 -25.51 -9.12
C ASN A 346 -5.41 -24.16 -9.85
N LYS A 347 -6.32 -23.98 -10.82
CA LYS A 347 -6.56 -22.68 -11.48
C LYS A 347 -6.77 -21.54 -10.48
N ILE A 348 -7.67 -21.71 -9.52
CA ILE A 348 -8.01 -20.69 -8.51
C ILE A 348 -6.79 -20.37 -7.63
N LYS A 349 -6.03 -21.39 -7.23
CA LYS A 349 -4.79 -21.22 -6.45
C LYS A 349 -3.77 -20.37 -7.22
N LEU A 350 -3.62 -20.60 -8.53
CA LEU A 350 -2.73 -19.82 -9.37
C LEU A 350 -3.18 -18.35 -9.49
N LEU A 351 -4.48 -18.11 -9.73
CA LEU A 351 -5.04 -16.74 -9.80
C LEU A 351 -4.81 -15.97 -8.49
N LYS A 352 -5.11 -16.58 -7.34
CA LYS A 352 -4.85 -15.98 -6.02
C LYS A 352 -3.36 -15.67 -5.82
N ASN A 353 -2.47 -16.51 -6.35
CA ASN A 353 -1.03 -16.26 -6.25
C ASN A 353 -0.58 -15.07 -7.11
N ILE A 354 -1.20 -14.81 -8.27
CA ILE A 354 -0.91 -13.60 -9.06
C ILE A 354 -1.17 -12.35 -8.21
N ILE A 355 -2.35 -12.25 -7.58
CA ILE A 355 -2.70 -11.14 -6.69
C ILE A 355 -1.77 -11.07 -5.48
N LYS A 356 -1.49 -12.20 -4.81
CA LYS A 356 -0.59 -12.23 -3.66
C LYS A 356 0.82 -11.74 -4.02
N VAL A 357 1.36 -12.20 -5.15
CA VAL A 357 2.70 -11.78 -5.61
C VAL A 357 2.68 -10.31 -6.01
N TYR A 358 1.63 -9.81 -6.65
CA TYR A 358 1.47 -8.39 -6.95
C TYR A 358 1.47 -7.53 -5.67
N ASN A 359 0.67 -7.90 -4.68
CA ASN A 359 0.60 -7.18 -3.39
C ASN A 359 1.94 -7.22 -2.65
N ASN A 360 2.68 -8.33 -2.74
CA ASN A 360 4.04 -8.40 -2.23
C ASN A 360 5.02 -7.54 -3.05
N TYR A 361 4.80 -7.43 -4.36
CA TYR A 361 5.62 -6.68 -5.29
C TYR A 361 5.45 -5.18 -5.16
N THR A 362 4.32 -4.69 -4.65
CA THR A 362 4.06 -3.26 -4.41
C THR A 362 4.12 -2.89 -2.92
N LYS A 363 4.47 -3.85 -2.05
CA LYS A 363 4.43 -3.72 -0.60
C LYS A 363 5.39 -2.64 -0.10
N LYS A 364 4.86 -1.72 0.71
CA LYS A 364 5.64 -0.75 1.49
C LYS A 364 5.82 -1.25 2.94
N VAL A 365 7.06 -1.27 3.39
CA VAL A 365 7.46 -1.64 4.75
C VAL A 365 7.91 -0.39 5.50
N LYS A 366 7.43 -0.21 6.72
CA LYS A 366 7.82 0.94 7.55
C LYS A 366 9.30 0.87 7.90
N THR A 367 9.98 2.01 7.82
CA THR A 367 11.38 2.18 8.23
C THR A 367 11.63 1.69 9.66
N THR A 368 10.70 1.92 10.59
CA THR A 368 10.81 1.43 11.98
C THR A 368 10.87 -0.09 12.05
N THR A 369 10.03 -0.78 11.27
CA THR A 369 10.07 -2.25 11.15
C THR A 369 11.39 -2.72 10.57
N ILE A 370 11.89 -2.07 9.51
CA ILE A 370 13.16 -2.43 8.87
C ILE A 370 14.32 -2.34 9.87
N ASN A 371 14.45 -1.21 10.57
CA ASN A 371 15.52 -1.00 11.56
C ASN A 371 15.37 -1.95 12.75
N ALA A 372 14.15 -2.21 13.23
CA ALA A 372 13.91 -3.18 14.30
C ALA A 372 14.35 -4.61 13.92
N ILE A 373 14.18 -5.02 12.65
CA ILE A 373 14.70 -6.31 12.17
C ILE A 373 16.23 -6.28 12.19
N MET A 374 16.87 -5.22 11.72
CA MET A 374 18.33 -5.14 11.61
C MET A 374 19.04 -5.06 12.98
N HIS A 375 18.47 -4.36 13.96
CA HIS A 375 19.04 -4.27 15.32
C HIS A 375 19.16 -5.63 16.02
N ARG A 376 18.36 -6.62 15.64
CA ARG A 376 18.42 -7.98 16.19
C ARG A 376 19.59 -8.80 15.64
N PHE A 377 20.29 -8.31 14.62
CA PHE A 377 21.25 -9.07 13.84
C PHE A 377 22.51 -8.24 13.54
N THR A 378 23.36 -8.05 14.54
CA THR A 378 24.70 -7.45 14.37
C THR A 378 25.77 -8.55 14.37
N LEU A 379 26.53 -8.64 13.28
CA LEU A 379 27.80 -9.38 13.28
C LEU A 379 28.88 -8.43 13.82
N HIS A 380 29.75 -8.93 14.71
CA HIS A 380 30.68 -8.12 15.52
C HIS A 380 31.59 -7.15 14.73
N SER A 381 31.72 -7.29 13.41
CA SER A 381 32.55 -6.43 12.54
C SER A 381 31.79 -5.50 11.58
N ILE A 382 30.52 -5.78 11.28
CA ILE A 382 29.67 -5.00 10.37
C ILE A 382 28.31 -4.79 11.02
N TYR A 383 28.01 -3.55 11.42
CA TYR A 383 26.70 -3.19 11.93
C TYR A 383 26.02 -2.20 10.99
N ILE A 384 24.72 -2.42 10.83
CA ILE A 384 23.83 -1.56 10.05
C ILE A 384 23.47 -0.38 10.95
N LYS A 385 23.88 0.83 10.56
CA LYS A 385 23.56 2.07 11.26
C LYS A 385 22.08 2.42 11.09
N TYR A 386 21.59 2.29 9.86
CA TYR A 386 20.24 2.64 9.47
C TYR A 386 19.87 1.97 8.14
N GLY A 387 18.58 1.71 7.92
CA GLY A 387 18.08 1.28 6.62
C GLY A 387 16.62 1.63 6.38
N TYR A 388 16.25 1.72 5.11
CA TYR A 388 14.89 2.00 4.67
C TYR A 388 14.57 1.32 3.33
N GLN A 389 13.29 1.25 2.99
CA GLN A 389 12.86 0.77 1.68
C GLN A 389 12.88 1.95 0.70
N LYS A 390 13.80 1.90 -0.25
CA LYS A 390 13.99 2.91 -1.30
C LYS A 390 12.89 2.86 -2.36
N ASP A 391 12.46 1.67 -2.72
CA ASP A 391 11.46 1.45 -3.77
C ASP A 391 10.57 0.24 -3.44
N THR A 392 9.35 0.25 -3.94
CA THR A 392 8.37 -0.81 -3.70
C THR A 392 8.27 -1.77 -4.86
N ALA A 393 8.27 -1.31 -6.12
CA ALA A 393 7.93 -2.10 -7.30
C ALA A 393 9.03 -2.04 -8.37
N PRO A 394 10.22 -2.62 -8.12
CA PRO A 394 10.47 -3.75 -7.22
C PRO A 394 10.92 -3.36 -5.80
N PRO A 395 10.88 -4.30 -4.81
CA PRO A 395 11.33 -4.02 -3.45
C PRO A 395 12.84 -3.82 -3.39
N ILE A 396 13.26 -2.56 -3.20
CA ILE A 396 14.66 -2.16 -3.05
C ILE A 396 14.84 -1.60 -1.64
N PHE A 397 15.77 -2.19 -0.89
CA PHE A 397 16.15 -1.72 0.44
C PHE A 397 17.56 -1.14 0.38
N GLU A 398 17.76 0.02 1.00
CA GLU A 398 19.07 0.67 1.10
C GLU A 398 19.48 0.73 2.58
N PHE A 399 20.69 0.23 2.87
CA PHE A 399 21.25 0.15 4.22
C PHE A 399 22.59 0.89 4.27
N PHE A 400 22.77 1.63 5.36
CA PHE A 400 24.01 2.31 5.70
C PHE A 400 24.77 1.49 6.72
N VAL A 401 26.01 1.14 6.41
CA VAL A 401 26.87 0.31 7.25
C VAL A 401 28.11 1.08 7.67
N ASN A 402 28.73 0.64 8.76
CA ASN A 402 29.98 1.22 9.24
C ASN A 402 31.19 0.95 8.32
N LYS A 403 31.18 -0.15 7.56
CA LYS A 403 32.28 -0.60 6.68
C LYS A 403 31.73 -1.29 5.44
N ASN A 404 31.51 -0.54 4.36
CA ASN A 404 30.93 -1.08 3.12
C ASN A 404 31.86 -2.05 2.39
N ASP A 405 33.17 -1.80 2.44
CA ASP A 405 34.23 -2.64 1.87
C ASP A 405 34.20 -4.10 2.37
N LYS A 406 33.64 -4.34 3.56
CA LYS A 406 33.50 -5.68 4.15
C LYS A 406 32.18 -6.39 3.83
N VAL A 407 31.24 -5.73 3.14
CA VAL A 407 29.93 -6.31 2.82
C VAL A 407 29.98 -7.15 1.54
N ASN A 408 30.14 -8.46 1.71
CA ASN A 408 30.07 -9.42 0.62
C ASN A 408 28.62 -9.88 0.30
N GLU A 409 28.47 -10.67 -0.77
CA GLU A 409 27.15 -11.20 -1.19
C GLU A 409 26.49 -12.11 -0.14
N ASN A 410 27.27 -12.81 0.69
CA ASN A 410 26.72 -13.63 1.77
C ASN A 410 26.05 -12.77 2.84
N TYR A 411 26.62 -11.62 3.17
CA TYR A 411 26.02 -10.66 4.09
C TYR A 411 24.74 -10.04 3.50
N LYS A 412 24.72 -9.72 2.20
CA LYS A 412 23.48 -9.28 1.53
C LYS A 412 22.38 -10.35 1.58
N ARG A 413 22.73 -11.61 1.32
CA ARG A 413 21.79 -12.74 1.45
C ARG A 413 21.29 -12.89 2.88
N PHE A 414 22.15 -12.70 3.87
CA PHE A 414 21.76 -12.69 5.28
C PHE A 414 20.71 -11.60 5.56
N ILE A 415 20.93 -10.36 5.11
CA ILE A 415 19.93 -9.28 5.23
C ILE A 415 18.61 -9.67 4.56
N ILE A 416 18.66 -10.13 3.30
CA ILE A 416 17.47 -10.54 2.53
C ILE A 416 16.69 -11.62 3.28
N ASN A 417 17.37 -12.65 3.78
CA ASN A 417 16.73 -13.74 4.52
C ASN A 417 16.07 -13.26 5.80
N ASN A 418 16.68 -12.32 6.52
CA ASN A 418 16.08 -11.74 7.72
C ASN A 418 14.87 -10.87 7.41
N ILE A 419 14.88 -10.11 6.31
CA ILE A 419 13.68 -9.39 5.84
C ILE A 419 12.56 -10.40 5.55
N ARG A 420 12.85 -11.47 4.80
CA ARG A 420 11.85 -12.50 4.44
C ARG A 420 11.28 -13.27 5.63
N LYS A 421 12.06 -13.46 6.70
CA LYS A 421 11.58 -14.10 7.93
C LYS A 421 10.54 -13.25 8.67
N ASN A 422 10.59 -11.93 8.52
CA ASN A 422 9.76 -10.99 9.27
C ASN A 422 8.67 -10.33 8.40
N VAL A 423 8.81 -10.36 7.08
CA VAL A 423 7.88 -9.76 6.13
C VAL A 423 7.64 -10.72 4.96
N ASP A 424 6.37 -11.01 4.67
CA ASP A 424 6.00 -11.85 3.52
C ASP A 424 6.36 -11.13 2.21
N PHE A 425 7.39 -11.65 1.54
CA PHE A 425 7.80 -11.27 0.18
C PHE A 425 7.84 -12.50 -0.74
N VAL A 426 7.00 -13.50 -0.47
CA VAL A 426 6.88 -14.69 -1.32
C VAL A 426 6.54 -14.25 -2.75
N GLY A 427 7.24 -14.85 -3.72
CA GLY A 427 7.14 -14.60 -5.14
C GLY A 427 7.88 -13.37 -5.64
N VAL A 428 8.57 -12.60 -4.80
CA VAL A 428 9.19 -11.33 -5.22
C VAL A 428 10.68 -11.30 -4.88
N PRO A 429 11.59 -10.98 -5.82
CA PRO A 429 13.01 -10.78 -5.51
C PRO A 429 13.20 -9.49 -4.70
N ILE A 430 14.10 -9.53 -3.71
CA ILE A 430 14.45 -8.37 -2.90
C ILE A 430 15.84 -7.89 -3.33
N THR A 431 15.98 -6.61 -3.62
CA THR A 431 17.29 -5.98 -3.88
C THR A 431 17.78 -5.27 -2.63
N VAL A 432 19.04 -5.49 -2.26
CA VAL A 432 19.71 -4.78 -1.16
C VAL A 432 20.85 -3.94 -1.72
N LEU A 433 20.79 -2.64 -1.45
CA LEU A 433 21.84 -1.66 -1.73
C LEU A 433 22.56 -1.33 -0.43
N ILE A 434 23.88 -1.21 -0.48
CA ILE A 434 24.72 -0.89 0.66
C ILE A 434 25.43 0.43 0.37
N ARG A 435 25.44 1.30 1.37
CA ARG A 435 26.12 2.60 1.35
C ARG A 435 27.05 2.72 2.55
N ASP A 436 28.15 3.43 2.35
CA ASP A 436 28.92 3.98 3.46
C ASP A 436 28.06 5.01 4.19
N GLY A 437 28.07 4.95 5.52
CA GLY A 437 27.37 5.92 6.36
C GLY A 437 28.13 6.27 7.60
#